data_AF-A0A0E3JSB7-F1
#
_entry.id   AF-A0A0E3JSB7-F1
#
_cell.length_a   1.000
_cell.length_b   1.000
_cell.length_c   1.000
_cell.angle_alpha   90.00
_cell.angle_beta   90.00
_cell.angle_gamma   90.00
#
_symmetry.space_group_name_H-M   'P 1'
#
loop_
_entity.id
_entity.type
_entity.pdbx_description
1 polymer ?
#
loop_
_entity_poly.entity_id
_entity_poly.type
_entity_poly.pdbx_seq_one_letter_code
_entity_poly.pdbx_strand_id
1 'polypeptide(L)'
;MNVLDKLVSYINPNAGLRREIARSQSKVIKHFMNTGYSESGASTQKKSMKGWNSLSSSPEEDIDLNLFVLRNRCRGLYNATRGYLIISAGVYVFKYRQ
;
A
#
# COMPACT_ATOMS: atom_id res chain seq x y z
N MET A 1 -26.78 16.78 -2.47
CA MET A 1 -27.28 17.36 -1.21
C MET A 1 -28.77 17.03 -1.10
N ASN A 2 -29.21 16.47 0.03
CA ASN A 2 -30.63 16.24 0.27
C ASN A 2 -31.34 17.59 0.54
N VAL A 3 -32.66 17.63 0.36
CA VAL A 3 -33.49 18.84 0.55
C VAL A 3 -33.34 19.42 1.97
N LEU A 4 -33.18 18.54 2.96
CA LEU A 4 -32.92 18.90 4.36
C LEU A 4 -31.56 19.61 4.55
N ASP A 5 -30.53 19.24 3.79
CA ASP A 5 -29.21 19.87 3.93
C ASP A 5 -29.21 21.28 3.33
N LYS A 6 -30.00 21.49 2.27
CA LYS A 6 -30.25 22.83 1.70
C LYS A 6 -31.04 23.72 2.67
N LEU A 7 -32.04 23.16 3.34
CA LEU A 7 -32.82 23.89 4.34
C LEU A 7 -31.97 24.28 5.56
N VAL A 8 -31.14 23.35 6.05
CA VAL A 8 -30.24 23.63 7.19
C VAL A 8 -29.16 24.63 6.81
N SER A 9 -28.58 24.57 5.61
CA SER A 9 -27.59 25.57 5.17
C SER A 9 -28.22 26.94 4.92
N TYR A 10 -29.49 26.99 4.50
CA TYR A 10 -30.23 28.24 4.31
C TYR A 10 -30.60 28.92 5.63
N ILE A 11 -31.02 28.15 6.64
CA ILE A 11 -31.40 28.69 7.95
C ILE A 11 -30.16 28.97 8.82
N ASN A 12 -29.14 28.11 8.76
CA ASN A 12 -27.89 28.27 9.51
C ASN A 12 -26.69 27.73 8.70
N PRO A 13 -25.94 28.60 8.01
CA PRO A 13 -24.88 28.19 7.10
C PRO A 13 -23.72 27.47 7.82
N ASN A 14 -23.38 27.89 9.03
CA ASN A 14 -22.30 27.27 9.81
C ASN A 14 -22.64 25.84 10.25
N ALA A 15 -23.89 25.60 10.65
CA ALA A 15 -24.36 24.26 11.01
C ALA A 15 -24.48 23.34 9.77
N GLY A 16 -24.92 23.90 8.64
CA GLY A 16 -24.98 23.17 7.36
C GLY A 16 -23.60 22.68 6.90
N LEU A 17 -22.60 23.57 6.90
CA LEU A 17 -21.22 23.24 6.50
C LEU A 17 -20.62 22.11 7.37
N ARG A 18 -20.78 22.20 8.69
CA ARG A 18 -20.30 21.17 9.63
C ARG A 18 -20.92 19.80 9.35
N ARG A 19 -22.21 19.77 8.97
CA ARG A 19 -22.94 18.54 8.65
C ARG A 19 -22.48 17.94 7.32
N GLU A 20 -22.17 18.76 6.33
CA GLU A 20 -21.60 18.29 5.05
C GLU A 20 -20.21 17.68 5.24
N ILE A 21 -19.36 18.32 6.05
CA ILE A 21 -18.03 17.79 6.42
C ILE A 21 -18.16 16.44 7.14
N ALA A 22 -19.06 16.34 8.13
CA ALA A 22 -19.30 15.09 8.83
C ALA A 22 -19.81 13.98 7.89
N ARG A 23 -20.64 14.32 6.89
CA ARG A 23 -21.12 13.37 5.89
C ARG A 23 -20.05 12.95 4.89
N SER A 24 -19.20 13.86 4.44
CA SER A 24 -18.09 13.52 3.54
C SER A 24 -17.13 12.55 4.24
N GLN A 25 -16.78 12.83 5.49
CA GLN A 25 -15.98 11.94 6.33
C GLN A 25 -16.65 10.58 6.54
N SER A 26 -17.95 10.56 6.86
CA SER A 26 -18.70 9.31 7.02
C SER A 26 -18.76 8.50 5.72
N LYS A 27 -18.89 9.16 4.56
CA LYS A 27 -18.89 8.50 3.24
C LYS A 27 -17.54 7.86 2.93
N VAL A 28 -16.44 8.57 3.23
CA VAL A 28 -15.07 8.06 3.07
C VAL A 28 -14.86 6.84 3.97
N ILE A 29 -15.19 6.95 5.26
CA ILE A 29 -15.06 5.84 6.22
C ILE A 29 -15.93 4.64 5.79
N LYS A 30 -17.17 4.88 5.34
CA LYS A 30 -18.03 3.80 4.81
C LYS A 30 -17.45 3.17 3.55
N HIS A 31 -16.81 3.93 2.67
CA HIS A 31 -16.15 3.37 1.50
C HIS A 31 -14.98 2.45 1.90
N PHE A 32 -14.22 2.79 2.93
CA PHE A 32 -13.12 1.94 3.41
C PHE A 32 -13.59 0.76 4.27
N MET A 33 -14.69 0.91 5.01
CA MET A 33 -15.21 -0.14 5.88
C MET A 33 -16.11 -1.13 5.13
N ASN A 34 -16.80 -0.69 4.06
CA ASN A 34 -17.72 -1.53 3.29
C ASN A 34 -17.02 -2.27 2.13
N THR A 35 -15.69 -2.24 2.07
CA THR A 35 -14.92 -3.17 1.25
C THR A 35 -14.61 -4.43 2.06
N GLY A 36 -15.64 -5.16 2.50
CA GLY A 36 -15.48 -6.51 3.10
C GLY A 36 -14.78 -7.53 2.19
N TYR A 37 -14.33 -7.09 0.99
CA TYR A 37 -13.63 -7.85 -0.05
C TYR A 37 -12.33 -7.19 -0.53
N SER A 38 -11.87 -6.05 0.03
CA SER A 38 -10.64 -5.39 -0.47
C SER A 38 -9.38 -6.22 -0.23
N GLU A 39 -9.42 -7.16 0.72
CA GLU A 39 -8.24 -7.85 1.21
C GLU A 39 -8.31 -9.38 1.13
N SER A 40 -9.35 -10.01 0.57
CA SER A 40 -9.36 -11.48 0.44
C SER A 40 -10.25 -12.02 -0.68
N GLY A 41 -9.77 -13.06 -1.37
CA GLY A 41 -10.52 -13.94 -2.28
C GLY A 41 -10.93 -13.39 -3.66
N ALA A 42 -11.43 -12.15 -3.75
CA ALA A 42 -12.04 -11.60 -4.97
C ALA A 42 -11.30 -10.38 -5.57
N SER A 43 -10.13 -10.02 -5.01
CA SER A 43 -9.28 -8.97 -5.59
C SER A 43 -8.68 -9.47 -6.90
N THR A 44 -9.06 -8.85 -8.02
CA THR A 44 -8.45 -9.07 -9.34
C THR A 44 -7.01 -8.55 -9.41
N GLN A 45 -6.61 -7.71 -8.45
CA GLN A 45 -5.25 -7.22 -8.33
C GLN A 45 -4.43 -8.07 -7.36
N LYS A 46 -3.25 -8.50 -7.80
CA LYS A 46 -2.28 -9.19 -6.95
C LYS A 46 -1.81 -8.23 -5.85
N LYS A 47 -1.94 -8.64 -4.58
CA LYS A 47 -1.48 -7.84 -3.43
C LYS A 47 0.00 -7.46 -3.51
N SER A 48 0.84 -8.30 -4.13
CA SER A 48 2.25 -8.03 -4.36
C SER A 48 2.51 -6.83 -5.29
N MET A 49 1.52 -6.43 -6.08
CA MET A 49 1.59 -5.28 -7.01
C MET A 49 0.91 -4.03 -6.44
N LYS A 50 0.35 -4.11 -5.22
CA LYS A 50 -0.32 -2.98 -4.57
C LYS A 50 0.73 -1.93 -4.22
N GLY A 51 0.75 -0.82 -4.96
CA GLY A 51 1.78 0.24 -4.85
C GLY A 51 2.85 0.21 -5.95
N TRP A 52 2.76 -0.70 -6.91
CA TRP A 52 3.58 -0.63 -8.14
C TRP A 52 3.03 0.49 -9.03
N ASN A 53 3.56 1.70 -8.85
CA ASN A 53 3.29 2.82 -9.75
C ASN A 53 4.39 2.85 -10.82
N SER A 54 4.08 2.42 -12.04
CA SER A 54 5.04 2.39 -13.16
C SER A 54 5.21 3.74 -13.85
N LEU A 55 5.03 4.84 -13.12
CA LEU A 55 5.40 6.16 -13.60
C LEU A 55 6.93 6.23 -13.61
N SER A 56 7.54 5.92 -14.76
CA SER A 56 8.96 6.18 -14.99
C SER A 56 9.13 7.65 -15.33
N SER A 57 9.98 8.35 -14.60
CA SER A 57 10.47 9.66 -15.02
C SER A 57 11.51 9.47 -16.14
N SER A 58 12.32 10.49 -16.43
CA SER A 58 13.44 10.33 -17.35
C SER A 58 14.40 9.23 -16.83
N PRO A 59 15.11 8.51 -17.72
CA PRO A 59 16.08 7.49 -17.32
C PRO A 59 17.16 8.01 -16.35
N GLU A 60 17.50 9.30 -16.47
CA GLU A 60 18.44 10.01 -15.60
C GLU A 60 17.91 10.09 -14.15
N GLU A 61 16.65 10.48 -13.96
CA GLU A 61 16.06 10.64 -12.62
C GLU A 61 15.85 9.28 -11.94
N ASP A 62 15.47 8.26 -12.71
CA ASP A 62 15.18 6.93 -12.18
C ASP A 62 16.44 6.13 -11.85
N ILE A 63 17.48 6.21 -12.68
CA ILE A 63 18.69 5.37 -12.58
C ILE A 63 19.82 6.11 -11.87
N ASP A 64 20.15 7.33 -12.31
CA ASP A 64 21.38 7.99 -11.86
C ASP A 64 21.26 8.48 -10.41
N LEU A 65 20.08 9.00 -10.03
CA LEU A 65 19.83 9.44 -8.65
C LEU A 65 19.71 8.27 -7.67
N ASN A 66 19.29 7.08 -8.13
CA ASN A 66 19.04 5.92 -7.27
C ASN A 66 20.15 4.86 -7.31
N LEU A 67 21.21 5.07 -8.09
CA LEU A 67 22.28 4.10 -8.34
C LEU A 67 22.95 3.58 -7.06
N PHE A 68 23.15 4.45 -6.06
CA PHE A 68 23.71 4.07 -4.76
C PHE A 68 22.78 3.14 -3.97
N VAL A 69 21.49 3.49 -3.88
CA VAL A 69 20.48 2.70 -3.17
C VAL A 69 20.30 1.34 -3.85
N LEU A 70 20.26 1.33 -5.18
CA LEU A 70 20.10 0.12 -5.96
C LEU A 70 21.26 -0.85 -5.73
N ARG A 71 22.52 -0.38 -5.78
CA ARG A 71 23.70 -1.21 -5.49
C ARG A 71 23.67 -1.82 -4.10
N ASN A 72 23.27 -1.05 -3.09
CA ASN A 72 23.20 -1.55 -1.71
C ASN A 72 22.07 -2.59 -1.55
N ARG A 73 20.91 -2.38 -2.17
CA ARG A 73 19.83 -3.37 -2.16
C ARG A 73 20.20 -4.67 -2.90
N CYS A 74 20.89 -4.58 -4.04
CA CYS A 74 21.41 -5.75 -4.75
C CYS A 74 22.41 -6.55 -3.92
N ARG A 75 23.35 -5.88 -3.23
CA ARG A 75 24.31 -6.54 -2.31
C ARG A 75 23.58 -7.21 -1.14
N GLY A 76 22.60 -6.53 -0.56
CA GLY A 76 21.77 -7.09 0.51
C GLY A 76 21.02 -8.35 0.08
N LEU A 77 20.40 -8.34 -1.11
CA LEU A 77 19.73 -9.51 -1.69
C LEU A 77 20.69 -10.67 -1.91
N TYR A 78 21.85 -10.42 -2.54
CA TYR A 78 22.85 -11.46 -2.80
C TYR A 78 23.34 -12.11 -1.50
N ASN A 79 23.67 -11.30 -0.49
CA ASN A 79 24.16 -11.79 0.80
C ASN A 79 23.07 -12.54 1.57
N ALA A 80 21.82 -12.08 1.54
CA ALA A 80 20.70 -12.77 2.17
C ALA A 80 20.43 -14.13 1.53
N THR A 81 20.36 -14.20 0.20
CA THR A 81 20.14 -15.46 -0.53
C THR A 81 21.27 -16.46 -0.27
N ARG A 82 22.53 -16.01 -0.32
CA ARG A 82 23.68 -16.87 -0.06
C ARG A 82 23.73 -17.36 1.39
N GLY A 83 23.43 -16.50 2.37
CA GLY A 83 23.37 -16.87 3.78
C GLY A 83 22.30 -17.94 4.05
N TYR A 84 21.10 -17.77 3.51
CA TYR A 84 20.03 -18.77 3.64
C TYR A 84 20.39 -20.12 3.04
N LEU A 85 21.08 -20.15 1.89
CA LEU A 85 21.48 -21.38 1.22
C LEU A 85 22.54 -22.15 2.00
N ILE A 86 23.50 -21.43 2.62
CA ILE A 86 24.54 -22.03 3.47
C ILE A 86 23.93 -22.60 4.76
N ILE A 87 23.03 -21.85 5.42
CA ILE A 87 22.37 -22.31 6.65
C ILE A 87 21.46 -23.50 6.36
N SER A 88 20.66 -23.44 5.29
CA SER A 88 19.82 -24.55 4.85
C SER A 88 20.64 -25.80 4.54
N ALA A 89 21.71 -25.67 3.75
CA ALA A 89 22.57 -26.80 3.41
C ALA A 89 23.27 -27.38 4.65
N GLY A 90 23.75 -26.53 5.57
CA GLY A 90 24.36 -26.96 6.82
C GLY A 90 23.40 -27.71 7.74
N VAL A 91 22.15 -27.23 7.86
CA VAL A 91 21.10 -27.90 8.63
C VAL A 91 20.71 -29.24 7.98
N TYR A 92 20.60 -29.30 6.66
CA TYR A 92 20.36 -30.56 5.94
C TYR A 92 21.50 -31.56 6.18
N VAL A 93 22.76 -31.15 5.99
CA VAL A 93 23.92 -32.03 6.21
C VAL A 93 24.00 -32.51 7.66
N PHE A 94 23.63 -31.70 8.65
CA PHE A 94 23.61 -32.11 10.06
C PHE A 94 22.43 -33.04 10.39
N LYS A 95 21.26 -32.85 9.76
CA LYS A 95 20.05 -33.67 9.94
C LYS A 95 20.21 -35.09 9.39
N TYR A 96 20.98 -35.27 8.32
CA TYR A 96 21.23 -36.56 7.67
C TYR A 96 22.59 -37.19 8.02
N ARG A 97 23.24 -36.70 9.09
CA ARG A 97 24.52 -37.22 9.62
C ARG A 97 24.33 -37.93 10.97
N GLN A 98 23.25 -38.70 11.06
CA GLN A 98 23.04 -39.80 12.00
C GLN A 98 22.49 -40.98 11.21
#